data_AF-B9TNX5-F1
#
_entry.id   AF-B9TNX5-F1
#
_cell.length_a   1.000
_cell.length_b   1.000
_cell.length_c   1.000
_cell.angle_alpha   90.00
_cell.angle_beta   90.00
_cell.angle_gamma   90.00
#
_symmetry.space_group_name_H-M   'P 1'
#
loop_
_entity.id
_entity.type
_entity.pdbx_description
1 polymer ?
#
loop_
_entity_poly.entity_id
_entity_poly.type
_entity_poly.pdbx_seq_one_letter_code
_entity_poly.pdbx_strand_id
1 'polypeptide(L)'
;MTLDEKIDQLLNVAPAIPRLNIPAYNWWTESLHGALGPLPTTNFPEPIGLAASFDAPLVRQVAAAISTEVRALHTLGRETGRLGRIGTGLDTWSPNINIFRDPRWGRGQETYGEDPHLTAALGVAFIHGIQGGNPELPDVIATPKHFAVHSGPESTRHVADVFVSAHDLEDTYLPAFRAAIVDAQAGSIMCAYNRINGQPACGSELLMKQHLRGAWGFKGYVVSDCDAVTDISEQHKYATDPAAAVAVALRTGTDN
;
A
#
# COMPACT_ATOMS: atom_id res chain seq x y z
N MET A 1 -21.19 14.42 6.11
CA MET A 1 -20.77 13.76 7.35
C MET A 1 -20.56 14.82 8.44
N THR A 2 -20.94 14.54 9.69
CA THR A 2 -20.52 15.30 10.88
C THR A 2 -19.01 15.17 11.10
N LEU A 3 -18.44 15.87 12.07
CA LEU A 3 -17.02 15.71 12.40
C LEU A 3 -16.72 14.32 12.93
N ASP A 4 -17.52 13.82 13.87
CA ASP A 4 -17.36 12.49 14.44
C ASP A 4 -17.50 11.40 13.37
N GLU A 5 -18.51 11.51 12.50
CA GLU A 5 -18.68 10.62 11.35
C GLU A 5 -17.43 10.63 10.46
N LYS A 6 -16.75 11.77 10.25
CA LYS A 6 -15.51 11.83 9.44
C LYS A 6 -14.33 11.18 10.14
N ILE A 7 -14.18 11.37 11.45
CA ILE A 7 -13.07 10.78 12.23
C ILE A 7 -13.13 9.26 12.13
N ASP A 8 -14.33 8.68 12.27
CA ASP A 8 -14.52 7.23 12.17
C ASP A 8 -14.20 6.67 10.76
N GLN A 9 -14.26 7.48 9.71
CA GLN A 9 -13.87 7.07 8.35
C GLN A 9 -12.35 7.09 8.10
N LEU A 10 -11.55 7.62 9.04
CA LEU A 10 -10.09 7.59 8.95
C LEU A 10 -9.49 6.24 9.30
N LEU A 11 -10.29 5.29 9.80
CA LEU A 11 -9.83 3.95 10.14
C LEU A 11 -9.95 3.02 8.93
N ASN A 12 -9.11 1.97 8.89
CA ASN A 12 -9.24 0.93 7.87
C ASN A 12 -10.62 0.24 7.96
N VAL A 13 -11.18 0.10 9.17
CA VAL A 13 -12.56 -0.36 9.39
C VAL A 13 -13.49 0.85 9.49
N ALA A 14 -13.92 1.37 8.35
CA ALA A 14 -14.83 2.50 8.28
C ALA A 14 -16.29 2.04 8.54
N PRO A 15 -16.95 2.54 9.60
CA PRO A 15 -18.30 2.12 9.92
C PRO A 15 -19.31 2.64 8.89
N ALA A 16 -20.46 1.97 8.80
CA ALA A 16 -21.59 2.45 8.03
C ALA A 16 -22.09 3.79 8.59
N ILE A 17 -22.63 4.65 7.72
CA ILE A 17 -23.36 5.86 8.12
C ILE A 17 -24.80 5.73 7.59
N PRO A 18 -25.71 5.08 8.35
CA PRO A 18 -27.06 4.75 7.87
C PRO A 18 -27.87 5.97 7.44
N ARG A 19 -27.72 7.09 8.16
CA ARG A 19 -28.42 8.35 7.85
C ARG A 19 -28.06 8.91 6.46
N LEU A 20 -26.89 8.56 5.94
CA LEU A 20 -26.41 8.97 4.61
C LEU A 20 -26.51 7.84 3.58
N ASN A 21 -27.03 6.67 3.96
CA ASN A 21 -27.04 5.47 3.13
C ASN A 21 -25.63 5.05 2.64
N ILE A 22 -24.62 5.22 3.49
CA ILE A 22 -23.24 4.79 3.22
C ILE A 22 -23.01 3.45 3.96
N PRO A 23 -22.68 2.36 3.24
CA PRO A 23 -22.39 1.06 3.86
C PRO A 23 -21.05 1.10 4.60
N ALA A 24 -20.84 0.14 5.52
CA ALA A 24 -19.53 -0.07 6.12
C ALA A 24 -18.53 -0.48 5.02
N TYR A 25 -17.28 -0.05 5.19
CA TYR A 25 -16.20 -0.34 4.25
C TYR A 25 -14.95 -0.77 5.01
N ASN A 26 -14.18 -1.69 4.44
CA ASN A 26 -12.89 -2.08 5.01
C ASN A 26 -11.80 -1.93 3.96
N TRP A 27 -10.92 -0.97 4.19
CA TRP A 27 -9.77 -0.66 3.34
C TRP A 27 -8.70 -1.74 3.41
N TRP A 28 -8.73 -2.59 4.44
CA TRP A 28 -7.80 -3.72 4.54
C TRP A 28 -8.29 -4.87 3.65
N THR A 29 -7.85 -4.83 2.41
CA THR A 29 -7.97 -5.93 1.44
C THR A 29 -6.57 -6.29 0.96
N GLU A 30 -6.23 -7.56 0.99
CA GLU A 30 -4.91 -8.06 0.58
C GLU A 30 -5.06 -8.91 -0.67
N SER A 31 -4.14 -8.73 -1.62
CA SER A 31 -4.21 -9.47 -2.89
C SER A 31 -2.86 -9.74 -3.52
N LEU A 32 -1.82 -9.97 -2.71
CA LEU A 32 -0.42 -10.03 -3.15
C LEU A 32 -0.19 -11.08 -4.25
N HIS A 33 -0.74 -12.27 -4.07
CA HIS A 33 -0.66 -13.40 -5.01
C HIS A 33 -1.96 -14.22 -5.04
N GLY A 34 -3.09 -13.58 -4.75
CA GLY A 34 -4.42 -14.20 -4.65
C GLY A 34 -5.35 -13.30 -3.85
N ALA A 35 -6.64 -13.25 -4.18
CA ALA A 35 -7.59 -12.36 -3.50
C ALA A 35 -7.95 -12.88 -2.10
N LEU A 36 -7.55 -12.22 -1.02
CA LEU A 36 -7.96 -12.59 0.34
C LEU A 36 -9.46 -12.32 0.53
N GLY A 37 -10.20 -13.27 1.09
CA GLY A 37 -11.61 -13.05 1.39
C GLY A 37 -12.32 -14.20 2.10
N PRO A 38 -13.66 -14.12 2.24
CA PRO A 38 -14.46 -15.11 2.95
C PRO A 38 -14.60 -16.47 2.24
N LEU A 39 -14.17 -16.59 0.98
CA LEU A 39 -14.21 -17.81 0.19
C LEU A 39 -12.82 -18.12 -0.38
N PRO A 40 -12.50 -19.39 -0.67
CA PRO A 40 -11.29 -19.75 -1.39
C PRO A 40 -11.25 -19.09 -2.77
N THR A 41 -10.08 -18.57 -3.11
CA THR A 41 -9.73 -17.91 -4.38
C THR A 41 -8.45 -18.55 -4.91
N THR A 42 -8.05 -18.15 -6.12
CA THR A 42 -6.82 -18.69 -6.72
C THR A 42 -5.59 -18.21 -5.95
N ASN A 43 -4.70 -19.14 -5.62
CA ASN A 43 -3.43 -18.85 -4.97
C ASN A 43 -2.29 -19.07 -5.98
N PHE A 44 -1.69 -17.98 -6.43
CA PHE A 44 -0.60 -17.95 -7.40
C PHE A 44 0.76 -18.11 -6.71
N PRO A 45 1.87 -18.33 -7.44
CA PRO A 45 3.20 -18.25 -6.85
C PRO A 45 3.43 -16.91 -6.15
N GLU A 46 4.22 -16.91 -5.07
CA GLU A 46 4.66 -15.67 -4.43
C GLU A 46 5.33 -14.71 -5.44
N PRO A 47 5.31 -13.38 -5.20
CA PRO A 47 5.90 -12.40 -6.10
C PRO A 47 7.34 -12.71 -6.52
N ILE A 48 8.17 -13.27 -5.63
CA ILE A 48 9.55 -13.66 -5.96
C ILE A 48 9.59 -14.78 -7.02
N GLY A 49 8.62 -15.71 -6.98
CA GLY A 49 8.45 -16.76 -7.98
C GLY A 49 7.90 -16.23 -9.30
N LEU A 50 6.98 -15.26 -9.25
CA LEU A 50 6.51 -14.56 -10.44
C LEU A 50 7.64 -13.75 -11.09
N ALA A 51 8.50 -13.11 -10.30
CA ALA A 51 9.64 -12.35 -10.79
C ALA A 51 10.64 -13.21 -11.57
N ALA A 52 10.85 -14.46 -11.14
CA ALA A 52 11.72 -15.41 -11.82
C ALA A 52 11.25 -15.78 -13.25
N SER A 53 10.03 -15.40 -13.65
CA SER A 53 9.58 -15.53 -15.04
C SER A 53 10.14 -14.45 -15.98
N PHE A 54 10.52 -13.29 -15.44
CA PHE A 54 10.86 -12.08 -16.21
C PHE A 54 9.77 -11.66 -17.21
N ASP A 55 8.51 -12.04 -16.95
CA ASP A 55 7.38 -11.86 -17.87
C ASP A 55 6.34 -10.88 -17.28
N ALA A 56 6.50 -9.60 -17.60
CA ALA A 56 5.54 -8.56 -17.21
C ALA A 56 4.12 -8.82 -17.75
N PRO A 57 3.90 -9.22 -19.02
CA PRO A 57 2.59 -9.67 -19.50
C PRO A 57 1.94 -10.77 -18.65
N LEU A 58 2.71 -11.77 -18.19
CA LEU A 58 2.22 -12.81 -17.29
C LEU A 58 1.77 -12.21 -15.95
N VAL A 59 2.59 -11.36 -15.31
CA VAL A 59 2.24 -10.71 -14.04
C VAL A 59 0.96 -9.89 -14.17
N ARG A 60 0.77 -9.18 -15.29
CA ARG A 60 -0.47 -8.45 -15.57
C ARG A 60 -1.69 -9.38 -15.67
N GLN A 61 -1.55 -10.54 -16.31
CA GLN A 61 -2.65 -11.53 -16.42
C GLN A 61 -3.01 -12.12 -15.06
N VAL A 62 -2.02 -12.45 -14.24
CA VAL A 62 -2.21 -12.91 -12.85
C VAL A 62 -2.95 -11.84 -12.05
N ALA A 63 -2.49 -10.58 -12.09
CA ALA A 63 -3.14 -9.47 -11.41
C ALA A 63 -4.58 -9.21 -11.88
N ALA A 64 -4.87 -9.34 -13.18
CA ALA A 64 -6.23 -9.20 -13.70
C ALA A 64 -7.18 -10.32 -13.23
N ALA A 65 -6.67 -11.55 -13.08
CA ALA A 65 -7.43 -12.64 -12.47
C ALA A 65 -7.74 -12.36 -11.00
N ILE A 66 -6.72 -11.91 -10.23
CA ILE A 66 -6.88 -11.48 -8.84
C ILE A 66 -7.91 -10.35 -8.72
N SER A 67 -7.83 -9.32 -9.57
CA SER A 67 -8.79 -8.20 -9.59
C SER A 67 -10.24 -8.68 -9.77
N THR A 68 -10.44 -9.61 -10.70
CA THR A 68 -11.76 -10.22 -10.93
C THR A 68 -12.29 -10.93 -9.69
N GLU A 69 -11.43 -11.68 -8.99
CA GLU A 69 -11.79 -12.37 -7.74
C GLU A 69 -12.09 -11.38 -6.60
N VAL A 70 -11.31 -10.30 -6.44
CA VAL A 70 -11.57 -9.23 -5.46
C VAL A 70 -12.96 -8.60 -5.70
N ARG A 71 -13.28 -8.23 -6.95
CA ARG A 71 -14.61 -7.68 -7.28
C ARG A 71 -15.74 -8.67 -7.02
N ALA A 72 -15.51 -9.96 -7.25
CA ALA A 72 -16.49 -11.01 -6.97
C ALA A 72 -16.76 -11.13 -5.46
N LEU A 73 -15.70 -11.11 -4.64
CA LEU A 73 -15.82 -11.11 -3.18
C LEU A 73 -16.52 -9.86 -2.65
N HIS A 74 -16.21 -8.68 -3.21
CA HIS A 74 -16.92 -7.45 -2.89
C HIS A 74 -18.42 -7.54 -3.23
N THR A 75 -18.75 -8.04 -4.43
CA THR A 75 -20.14 -8.24 -4.88
C THR A 75 -20.89 -9.18 -3.95
N LEU A 76 -20.28 -10.32 -3.59
CA LEU A 76 -20.83 -11.24 -2.60
C LEU A 76 -21.04 -10.57 -1.24
N GLY A 77 -20.07 -9.76 -0.79
CA GLY A 77 -20.16 -8.98 0.43
C GLY A 77 -21.37 -8.04 0.42
N ARG A 78 -21.65 -7.38 -0.72
CA ARG A 78 -22.85 -6.54 -0.91
C ARG A 78 -24.13 -7.35 -0.85
N GLU A 79 -24.22 -8.42 -1.63
CA GLU A 79 -25.44 -9.24 -1.75
C GLU A 79 -25.80 -9.94 -0.43
N THR A 80 -24.80 -10.33 0.36
CA THR A 80 -25.00 -11.02 1.63
C THR A 80 -25.07 -10.08 2.84
N GLY A 81 -24.91 -8.77 2.65
CA GLY A 81 -24.87 -7.78 3.73
C GLY A 81 -23.65 -7.93 4.66
N ARG A 82 -22.52 -8.42 4.13
CA ARG A 82 -21.28 -8.72 4.87
C ARG A 82 -20.10 -7.84 4.48
N LEU A 83 -20.36 -6.67 3.88
CA LEU A 83 -19.34 -5.62 3.71
C LEU A 83 -18.73 -5.17 5.04
N GLY A 84 -17.59 -4.50 4.97
CA GLY A 84 -16.85 -4.00 6.14
C GLY A 84 -15.93 -5.07 6.78
N ARG A 85 -15.75 -6.21 6.12
CA ARG A 85 -14.80 -7.26 6.54
C ARG A 85 -13.52 -7.17 5.70
N ILE A 86 -12.42 -7.64 6.27
CA ILE A 86 -11.15 -7.77 5.53
C ILE A 86 -11.39 -8.57 4.24
N GLY A 87 -10.86 -8.08 3.13
CA GLY A 87 -11.02 -8.74 1.83
C GLY A 87 -12.38 -8.54 1.15
N THR A 88 -13.15 -7.52 1.57
CA THR A 88 -14.43 -7.15 0.93
C THR A 88 -14.42 -5.74 0.33
N GLY A 89 -13.26 -5.07 0.30
CA GLY A 89 -13.09 -3.76 -0.33
C GLY A 89 -12.95 -3.84 -1.85
N LEU A 90 -12.90 -2.67 -2.49
CA LEU A 90 -12.52 -2.46 -3.90
C LEU A 90 -11.18 -1.72 -4.02
N ASP A 91 -10.37 -1.76 -2.97
CA ASP A 91 -8.96 -1.44 -2.98
C ASP A 91 -8.16 -2.66 -2.54
N THR A 92 -6.85 -2.64 -2.71
CA THR A 92 -5.96 -3.69 -2.22
C THR A 92 -4.61 -3.14 -1.81
N TRP A 93 -4.07 -3.64 -0.71
CA TRP A 93 -2.74 -3.34 -0.18
C TRP A 93 -1.67 -4.15 -0.91
N SER A 94 -1.61 -3.98 -2.23
CA SER A 94 -0.68 -4.68 -3.13
C SER A 94 -0.40 -3.82 -4.36
N PRO A 95 0.78 -3.96 -4.99
CA PRO A 95 1.84 -4.95 -4.73
C PRO A 95 2.87 -4.51 -3.67
N ASN A 96 3.66 -5.46 -3.15
CA ASN A 96 4.89 -5.12 -2.43
C ASN A 96 6.06 -4.97 -3.42
N ILE A 97 6.55 -3.74 -3.54
CA ILE A 97 7.59 -3.32 -4.50
C ILE A 97 8.84 -2.80 -3.79
N ASN A 98 9.04 -3.20 -2.53
CA ASN A 98 10.31 -2.98 -1.85
C ASN A 98 11.41 -3.85 -2.45
N ILE A 99 12.65 -3.40 -2.31
CA ILE A 99 13.83 -4.12 -2.78
C ILE A 99 14.23 -5.19 -1.75
N PHE A 100 14.44 -6.43 -2.19
CA PHE A 100 14.96 -7.52 -1.36
C PHE A 100 16.47 -7.35 -1.10
N ARG A 101 16.84 -6.25 -0.44
CA ARG A 101 18.24 -5.80 -0.28
C ARG A 101 19.09 -6.74 0.58
N ASP A 102 18.55 -7.19 1.72
CA ASP A 102 19.22 -8.14 2.60
C ASP A 102 18.53 -9.50 2.48
N PRO A 103 19.24 -10.58 2.11
CA PRO A 103 18.63 -11.89 1.86
C PRO A 103 18.01 -12.53 3.10
N ARG A 104 18.24 -11.96 4.30
CA ARG A 104 17.63 -12.41 5.56
C ARG A 104 16.31 -11.72 5.86
N TRP A 105 15.88 -10.77 5.04
CA TRP A 105 14.60 -10.10 5.24
C TRP A 105 13.44 -11.10 5.09
N GLY A 106 12.71 -11.33 6.18
CA GLY A 106 11.65 -12.34 6.25
C GLY A 106 10.45 -12.11 5.34
N ARG A 107 10.33 -10.93 4.71
CA ARG A 107 9.29 -10.61 3.71
C ARG A 107 9.86 -10.41 2.31
N GLY A 108 11.12 -10.80 2.08
CA GLY A 108 11.73 -10.72 0.75
C GLY A 108 11.03 -11.59 -0.30
N GLN A 109 10.41 -12.70 0.11
CA GLN A 109 9.60 -13.56 -0.77
C GLN A 109 8.39 -12.81 -1.37
N GLU A 110 7.94 -11.73 -0.70
CA GLU A 110 6.79 -10.92 -1.11
C GLU A 110 7.13 -9.87 -2.16
N THR A 111 8.38 -9.82 -2.60
CA THR A 111 8.88 -8.79 -3.52
C THR A 111 9.20 -9.36 -4.89
N TYR A 112 9.50 -8.48 -5.83
CA TYR A 112 10.00 -8.87 -7.14
C TYR A 112 11.53 -9.03 -7.20
N GLY A 113 12.20 -9.14 -6.06
CA GLY A 113 13.64 -9.38 -5.94
C GLY A 113 14.46 -8.15 -5.55
N GLU A 114 15.76 -8.21 -5.83
CA GLU A 114 16.74 -7.20 -5.41
C GLU A 114 16.97 -6.08 -6.43
N ASP A 115 16.45 -6.23 -7.66
CA ASP A 115 16.70 -5.30 -8.76
C ASP A 115 15.57 -4.24 -8.88
N PRO A 116 15.89 -2.94 -8.79
CA PRO A 116 14.90 -1.87 -8.91
C PRO A 116 14.21 -1.82 -10.28
N HIS A 117 14.91 -2.16 -11.36
CA HIS A 117 14.35 -2.10 -12.71
C HIS A 117 13.30 -3.18 -12.94
N LEU A 118 13.62 -4.44 -12.62
CA LEU A 118 12.70 -5.57 -12.68
C LEU A 118 11.50 -5.32 -11.76
N THR A 119 11.74 -4.86 -10.53
CA THR A 119 10.67 -4.54 -9.58
C THR A 119 9.73 -3.47 -10.12
N ALA A 120 10.25 -2.41 -10.74
CA ALA A 120 9.43 -1.38 -11.38
C ALA A 120 8.60 -1.95 -12.54
N ALA A 121 9.22 -2.72 -13.45
CA ALA A 121 8.54 -3.28 -14.62
C ALA A 121 7.39 -4.22 -14.23
N LEU A 122 7.62 -5.11 -13.25
CA LEU A 122 6.62 -6.06 -12.78
C LEU A 122 5.57 -5.40 -11.89
N GLY A 123 5.95 -4.44 -11.05
CA GLY A 123 5.03 -3.65 -10.25
C GLY A 123 4.05 -2.85 -11.11
N VAL A 124 4.51 -2.20 -12.18
CA VAL A 124 3.65 -1.51 -13.16
C VAL A 124 2.68 -2.48 -13.82
N ALA A 125 3.15 -3.66 -14.23
CA ALA A 125 2.31 -4.68 -14.83
C ALA A 125 1.21 -5.19 -13.87
N PHE A 126 1.57 -5.41 -12.60
CA PHE A 126 0.62 -5.81 -11.57
C PHE A 126 -0.45 -4.72 -11.34
N ILE A 127 -0.03 -3.46 -11.19
CA ILE A 127 -0.96 -2.33 -10.96
C ILE A 127 -1.94 -2.19 -12.14
N HIS A 128 -1.47 -2.26 -13.38
CA HIS A 128 -2.35 -2.24 -14.55
C HIS A 128 -3.32 -3.44 -14.61
N GLY A 129 -2.91 -4.61 -14.11
CA GLY A 129 -3.80 -5.77 -14.00
C GLY A 129 -4.88 -5.58 -12.93
N ILE A 130 -4.50 -5.04 -11.77
CA ILE A 130 -5.43 -4.76 -10.67
C ILE A 130 -6.43 -3.66 -11.01
N GLN A 131 -5.96 -2.52 -11.50
CA GLN A 131 -6.80 -1.34 -11.78
C GLN A 131 -7.61 -1.46 -13.07
N GLY A 132 -7.24 -2.39 -13.97
CA GLY A 132 -7.92 -2.57 -15.24
C GLY A 132 -7.60 -1.47 -16.25
N GLY A 133 -8.41 -1.38 -17.30
CA GLY A 133 -8.14 -0.53 -18.48
C GLY A 133 -8.70 0.89 -18.42
N ASN A 134 -9.50 1.24 -17.40
CA ASN A 134 -10.15 2.54 -17.28
C ASN A 134 -9.65 3.30 -16.03
N PRO A 135 -8.74 4.27 -16.17
CA PRO A 135 -8.21 5.03 -15.04
C PRO A 135 -9.26 5.82 -14.26
N GLU A 136 -10.36 6.24 -14.90
CA GLU A 136 -11.45 6.99 -14.25
C GLU A 136 -12.43 6.08 -13.49
N LEU A 137 -12.39 4.77 -13.76
CA LEU A 137 -13.22 3.78 -13.11
C LEU A 137 -12.39 2.49 -12.93
N PRO A 138 -11.42 2.49 -12.00
CA PRO A 138 -10.57 1.34 -11.78
C PRO A 138 -11.40 0.15 -11.29
N ASP A 139 -11.01 -1.05 -11.71
CA ASP A 139 -11.64 -2.30 -11.28
C ASP A 139 -11.46 -2.52 -9.77
N VAL A 140 -10.23 -2.36 -9.30
CA VAL A 140 -9.80 -2.35 -7.90
C VAL A 140 -8.66 -1.34 -7.77
N ILE A 141 -8.62 -0.54 -6.72
CA ILE A 141 -7.53 0.43 -6.50
C ILE A 141 -6.29 -0.29 -5.97
N ALA A 142 -5.15 -0.16 -6.66
CA ALA A 142 -3.88 -0.72 -6.21
C ALA A 142 -3.18 0.21 -5.21
N THR A 143 -2.47 -0.38 -4.25
CA THR A 143 -1.70 0.31 -3.21
C THR A 143 -0.29 -0.28 -3.15
N PRO A 144 0.65 0.19 -3.99
CA PRO A 144 2.07 -0.13 -3.85
C PRO A 144 2.57 0.11 -2.42
N LYS A 145 3.30 -0.86 -1.87
CA LYS A 145 3.82 -0.84 -0.50
C LYS A 145 5.26 -1.35 -0.42
N HIS A 146 6.04 -1.01 0.60
CA HIS A 146 5.79 -0.05 1.69
C HIS A 146 6.71 1.16 1.47
N PHE A 147 6.13 2.35 1.29
CA PHE A 147 6.82 3.58 0.90
C PHE A 147 7.46 4.26 2.14
N ALA A 148 8.78 4.27 2.30
CA ALA A 148 9.83 3.66 1.48
C ALA A 148 10.95 3.09 2.38
N VAL A 149 11.99 2.52 1.76
CA VAL A 149 13.19 2.01 2.47
C VAL A 149 12.85 0.91 3.51
N HIS A 150 11.79 0.15 3.24
CA HIS A 150 11.33 -0.95 4.05
C HIS A 150 11.86 -2.28 3.50
N SER A 151 13.12 -2.58 3.78
CA SER A 151 13.84 -3.76 3.24
C SER A 151 14.46 -4.64 4.33
N GLY A 152 13.84 -4.63 5.51
CA GLY A 152 14.27 -5.38 6.69
C GLY A 152 15.47 -4.80 7.46
N PRO A 153 15.91 -5.49 8.54
CA PRO A 153 15.34 -6.73 9.06
C PRO A 153 13.89 -6.59 9.56
N GLU A 154 13.10 -7.64 9.40
CA GLU A 154 11.64 -7.58 9.66
C GLU A 154 11.29 -7.28 11.13
N SER A 155 12.15 -7.72 12.05
CA SER A 155 11.96 -7.56 13.50
C SER A 155 12.14 -6.13 14.01
N THR A 156 12.80 -5.26 13.24
CA THR A 156 13.08 -3.88 13.65
C THR A 156 12.13 -2.86 13.04
N ARG A 157 11.19 -3.29 12.18
CA ARG A 157 10.37 -2.40 11.35
C ARG A 157 9.67 -1.26 12.08
N HIS A 158 9.19 -1.51 13.30
CA HIS A 158 8.43 -0.55 14.11
C HIS A 158 9.32 0.50 14.81
N VAL A 159 10.64 0.30 14.88
CA VAL A 159 11.57 1.17 15.65
C VAL A 159 12.75 1.67 14.84
N ALA A 160 13.04 1.03 13.70
CA ALA A 160 14.22 1.31 12.90
C ALA A 160 14.19 2.74 12.36
N ASP A 161 15.36 3.38 12.40
CA ASP A 161 15.66 4.60 11.64
C ASP A 161 16.79 4.28 10.68
N VAL A 162 16.49 4.36 9.38
CA VAL A 162 17.43 3.99 8.32
C VAL A 162 18.03 5.26 7.73
N PHE A 163 19.35 5.39 7.88
CA PHE A 163 20.10 6.47 7.24
C PHE A 163 20.48 6.05 5.83
N VAL A 164 19.95 6.77 4.84
CA VAL A 164 20.14 6.47 3.41
C VAL A 164 20.65 7.70 2.70
N SER A 165 21.61 7.50 1.79
CA SER A 165 22.13 8.59 0.96
C SER A 165 21.07 9.04 -0.04
N ALA A 166 21.15 10.31 -0.48
CA ALA A 166 20.25 10.80 -1.54
C ALA A 166 20.41 10.01 -2.85
N HIS A 167 21.61 9.48 -3.10
CA HIS A 167 21.88 8.62 -4.26
C HIS A 167 21.12 7.30 -4.15
N ASP A 168 21.30 6.54 -3.06
CA ASP A 168 20.64 5.23 -2.91
C ASP A 168 19.11 5.37 -2.85
N LEU A 169 18.62 6.49 -2.31
CA LEU A 169 17.19 6.78 -2.30
C LEU A 169 16.64 6.83 -3.74
N GLU A 170 17.27 7.60 -4.63
CA GLU A 170 16.84 7.77 -6.02
C GLU A 170 17.22 6.60 -6.93
N ASP A 171 18.35 5.93 -6.68
CA ASP A 171 18.87 4.85 -7.53
C ASP A 171 18.25 3.49 -7.18
N THR A 172 17.97 3.23 -5.89
CA THR A 172 17.53 1.91 -5.42
C THR A 172 16.10 1.90 -4.88
N TYR A 173 15.76 2.83 -3.97
CA TYR A 173 14.54 2.67 -3.15
C TYR A 173 13.28 3.28 -3.75
N LEU A 174 13.41 4.39 -4.48
CA LEU A 174 12.28 5.12 -5.05
C LEU A 174 11.90 4.73 -6.49
N PRO A 175 12.75 4.15 -7.37
CA PRO A 175 12.40 3.91 -8.77
C PRO A 175 11.09 3.15 -8.98
N ALA A 176 10.87 2.06 -8.23
CA ALA A 176 9.65 1.25 -8.37
C ALA A 176 8.40 2.02 -7.91
N PHE A 177 8.48 2.80 -6.83
CA PHE A 177 7.37 3.65 -6.39
C PHE A 177 7.09 4.79 -7.37
N ARG A 178 8.14 5.41 -7.93
CA ARG A 178 7.98 6.44 -8.97
C ARG A 178 7.27 5.86 -10.18
N ALA A 179 7.66 4.68 -10.65
CA ALA A 179 7.01 4.01 -11.78
C ALA A 179 5.55 3.63 -11.45
N ALA A 180 5.29 3.12 -10.24
CA ALA A 180 3.93 2.80 -9.79
C ALA A 180 3.00 4.02 -9.80
N ILE A 181 3.51 5.21 -9.48
CA ILE A 181 2.71 6.44 -9.39
C ILE A 181 2.63 7.16 -10.74
N VAL A 182 3.75 7.31 -11.45
CA VAL A 182 3.84 8.10 -12.69
C VAL A 182 3.39 7.29 -13.90
N ASP A 183 3.85 6.04 -14.01
CA ASP A 183 3.63 5.22 -15.20
C ASP A 183 2.37 4.36 -15.06
N ALA A 184 2.13 3.77 -13.88
CA ALA A 184 0.98 2.90 -13.63
C ALA A 184 -0.23 3.62 -13.01
N GLN A 185 -0.06 4.87 -12.59
CA GLN A 185 -1.11 5.70 -11.98
C GLN A 185 -1.85 4.98 -10.85
N ALA A 186 -1.12 4.34 -9.94
CA ALA A 186 -1.73 3.71 -8.77
C ALA A 186 -2.63 4.71 -8.03
N GLY A 187 -3.83 4.28 -7.63
CA GLY A 187 -4.80 5.15 -6.94
C GLY A 187 -4.53 5.33 -5.45
N SER A 188 -3.66 4.52 -4.88
CA SER A 188 -3.26 4.55 -3.47
C SER A 188 -1.75 4.29 -3.31
N ILE A 189 -1.20 4.53 -2.12
CA ILE A 189 0.14 4.12 -1.72
C ILE A 189 0.20 3.91 -0.20
N MET A 190 0.93 2.91 0.26
CA MET A 190 1.06 2.62 1.69
C MET A 190 2.39 3.13 2.24
N CYS A 191 2.35 3.95 3.29
CA CYS A 191 3.55 4.41 3.99
C CYS A 191 4.07 3.36 4.99
N ALA A 192 5.39 3.23 5.09
CA ALA A 192 6.03 2.20 5.90
C ALA A 192 6.06 2.51 7.41
N TYR A 193 6.35 1.49 8.22
CA TYR A 193 6.57 1.63 9.67
C TYR A 193 7.81 2.44 10.04
N ASN A 194 8.93 2.21 9.34
CA ASN A 194 10.24 2.69 9.77
C ASN A 194 10.40 4.21 9.59
N ARG A 195 11.44 4.75 10.23
CA ARG A 195 11.95 6.08 9.92
C ARG A 195 12.99 6.03 8.80
N ILE A 196 13.09 7.13 8.06
CA ILE A 196 14.15 7.40 7.11
C ILE A 196 14.77 8.75 7.46
N ASN A 197 16.08 8.77 7.71
CA ASN A 197 16.84 9.98 8.05
C ASN A 197 16.17 10.79 9.17
N GLY A 198 15.67 10.12 10.22
CA GLY A 198 15.04 10.73 11.38
C GLY A 198 13.53 11.00 11.30
N GLN A 199 12.89 10.83 10.13
CA GLN A 199 11.45 11.08 9.95
C GLN A 199 10.67 9.77 9.77
N PRO A 200 9.54 9.54 10.49
CA PRO A 200 8.64 8.41 10.23
C PRO A 200 8.13 8.45 8.79
N ALA A 201 8.06 7.31 8.10
CA ALA A 201 7.67 7.31 6.69
C ALA A 201 6.25 7.88 6.49
N CYS A 202 5.29 7.50 7.35
CA CYS A 202 3.94 8.07 7.38
C CYS A 202 3.87 9.54 7.88
N GLY A 203 4.98 10.11 8.32
CA GLY A 203 5.10 11.49 8.78
C GLY A 203 6.17 12.28 8.03
N SER A 204 6.62 11.80 6.86
CA SER A 204 7.83 12.29 6.19
C SER A 204 7.51 13.37 5.18
N GLU A 205 8.07 14.57 5.38
CA GLU A 205 7.96 15.64 4.37
C GLU A 205 8.74 15.31 3.10
N LEU A 206 9.90 14.63 3.26
CA LEU A 206 10.72 14.18 2.15
C LEU A 206 9.91 13.24 1.23
N LEU A 207 9.31 12.20 1.80
CA LEU A 207 8.59 11.20 1.01
C LEU A 207 7.25 11.72 0.51
N MET A 208 6.42 12.27 1.39
CA MET A 208 5.03 12.61 1.05
C MET A 208 4.91 13.93 0.27
N LYS A 209 5.61 14.97 0.72
CA LYS A 209 5.48 16.31 0.11
C LYS A 209 6.44 16.49 -1.05
N GLN A 210 7.73 16.21 -0.86
CA GLN A 210 8.74 16.51 -1.88
C GLN A 210 8.67 15.50 -3.04
N HIS A 211 8.66 14.20 -2.78
CA HIS A 211 8.63 13.18 -3.83
C HIS A 211 7.21 12.87 -4.31
N LEU A 212 6.38 12.26 -3.46
CA LEU A 212 5.10 11.69 -3.86
C LEU A 212 4.15 12.73 -4.48
N ARG A 213 3.82 13.81 -3.75
CA ARG A 213 2.88 14.82 -4.24
C ARG A 213 3.56 15.95 -5.03
N GLY A 214 4.80 16.29 -4.69
CA GLY A 214 5.58 17.35 -5.34
C GLY A 214 6.15 16.92 -6.68
N ALA A 215 7.13 16.03 -6.67
CA ALA A 215 7.85 15.60 -7.87
C ALA A 215 7.05 14.66 -8.77
N TRP A 216 6.26 13.74 -8.20
CA TRP A 216 5.52 12.72 -8.97
C TRP A 216 4.05 13.10 -9.20
N GLY A 217 3.54 14.13 -8.51
CA GLY A 217 2.21 14.68 -8.75
C GLY A 217 1.04 13.79 -8.30
N PHE A 218 1.27 12.83 -7.39
CA PHE A 218 0.25 11.89 -6.91
C PHE A 218 -1.03 12.57 -6.41
N LYS A 219 -2.19 12.09 -6.91
CA LYS A 219 -3.54 12.61 -6.60
C LYS A 219 -4.42 11.64 -5.82
N GLY A 220 -3.96 10.40 -5.62
CA GLY A 220 -4.65 9.41 -4.83
C GLY A 220 -4.54 9.65 -3.32
N TYR A 221 -4.87 8.61 -2.57
CA TYR A 221 -4.81 8.61 -1.11
C TYR A 221 -3.62 7.79 -0.59
N VAL A 222 -3.14 8.14 0.60
CA VAL A 222 -2.08 7.41 1.30
C VAL A 222 -2.70 6.67 2.47
N VAL A 223 -2.43 5.37 2.57
CA VAL A 223 -2.77 4.58 3.76
C VAL A 223 -1.53 4.36 4.61
N SER A 224 -1.71 4.25 5.92
CA SER A 224 -0.68 3.71 6.81
C SER A 224 -0.55 2.20 6.65
N ASP A 225 0.66 1.68 6.79
CA ASP A 225 0.80 0.30 7.24
C ASP A 225 0.14 0.17 8.62
N CYS A 226 -0.31 -1.03 8.98
CA CYS A 226 -1.23 -1.27 10.09
C CYS A 226 -0.71 -0.66 11.41
N ASP A 227 -1.32 0.45 11.84
CA ASP A 227 -0.93 1.21 13.04
C ASP A 227 0.44 1.92 12.97
N ALA A 228 1.02 2.13 11.78
CA ALA A 228 2.27 2.89 11.62
C ALA A 228 2.17 4.35 12.12
N VAL A 229 0.95 4.91 12.17
CA VAL A 229 0.70 6.22 12.81
C VAL A 229 0.91 6.15 14.33
N THR A 230 0.50 5.05 14.98
CA THR A 230 0.73 4.82 16.41
C THR A 230 2.22 4.77 16.73
N ASP A 231 3.01 4.13 15.86
CA ASP A 231 4.46 4.03 16.01
C ASP A 231 5.15 5.41 16.09
N ILE A 232 4.62 6.45 15.44
CA ILE A 232 5.18 7.81 15.46
C ILE A 232 5.39 8.31 16.90
N SER A 233 4.42 8.08 17.79
CA SER A 233 4.53 8.45 19.20
C SER A 233 5.02 7.30 20.09
N GLU A 234 4.55 6.08 19.86
CA GLU A 234 4.79 4.97 20.80
C GLU A 234 6.14 4.31 20.63
N GLN A 235 6.64 4.19 19.40
CA GLN A 235 7.89 3.49 19.11
C GLN A 235 9.01 4.47 18.76
N HIS A 236 8.74 5.40 17.84
CA HIS A 236 9.73 6.35 17.32
C HIS A 236 10.01 7.52 18.24
N LYS A 237 9.10 7.82 19.17
CA LYS A 237 9.15 9.01 20.05
C LYS A 237 9.31 10.32 19.27
N TYR A 238 8.79 10.35 18.05
CA TYR A 238 8.85 11.51 17.16
C TYR A 238 7.78 12.55 17.55
N ALA A 239 6.59 12.08 17.91
CA ALA A 239 5.53 12.90 18.49
C ALA A 239 5.38 12.62 19.99
N THR A 240 4.88 13.61 20.74
CA THR A 240 4.75 13.56 22.20
C THR A 240 3.67 12.60 22.68
N ASP A 241 2.63 12.40 21.87
CA ASP A 241 1.43 11.62 22.20
C ASP A 241 0.69 11.20 20.91
N PRO A 242 -0.30 10.30 21.00
CA PRO A 242 -1.05 9.81 19.84
C PRO A 242 -1.77 10.89 19.04
N ALA A 243 -2.28 11.96 19.70
CA ALA A 243 -2.97 13.04 18.99
C ALA A 243 -1.99 13.86 18.14
N ALA A 244 -0.80 14.13 18.68
CA ALA A 244 0.29 14.75 17.95
C ALA A 244 0.79 13.86 16.80
N ALA A 245 0.83 12.53 16.98
CA ALA A 245 1.18 11.59 15.91
C ALA A 245 0.19 11.63 14.73
N VAL A 246 -1.12 11.56 15.01
CA VAL A 246 -2.17 11.72 13.99
C VAL A 246 -2.05 13.08 13.28
N ALA A 247 -1.78 14.15 14.03
CA ALA A 247 -1.60 15.47 13.45
C ALA A 247 -0.38 15.53 12.50
N VAL A 248 0.73 14.87 12.83
CA VAL A 248 1.90 14.76 11.94
C VAL A 248 1.52 14.01 10.66
N ALA A 249 0.90 12.84 10.79
CA ALA A 249 0.53 12.00 9.64
C ALA A 249 -0.43 12.73 8.67
N LEU A 250 -1.55 13.28 9.19
CA LEU A 250 -2.53 14.01 8.38
C LEU A 250 -1.95 15.27 7.72
N ARG A 251 -1.09 16.03 8.41
CA ARG A 251 -0.49 17.26 7.86
C ARG A 251 0.58 16.98 6.81
N THR A 252 1.17 15.79 6.82
CA THR A 252 2.21 15.41 5.86
C THR A 252 1.65 14.66 4.67
N GLY A 253 0.50 13.99 4.83
CA GLY A 253 -0.32 13.52 3.73
C GLY A 253 -0.75 12.06 3.80
N THR A 254 -0.66 11.41 4.98
CA THR A 254 -1.32 10.13 5.26
C THR A 254 -2.81 10.37 5.50
N ASP A 255 -3.67 9.69 4.74
CA ASP A 255 -5.11 9.96 4.65
C ASP A 255 -5.96 8.94 5.43
N ASN A 256 -5.46 7.71 5.64
CA ASN A 256 -6.10 6.61 6.38
C ASN A 256 -5.07 5.85 7.21
#